data_AF-A0AAJ0WWU6-F1
#
_entry.id   AF-A0AAJ0WWU6-F1
#
_cell.length_a   1.000
_cell.length_b   1.000
_cell.length_c   1.000
_cell.angle_alpha   90.00
_cell.angle_beta   90.00
_cell.angle_gamma   90.00
#
_symmetry.space_group_name_H-M   'P 1'
#
loop_
_entity.id
_entity.type
_entity.pdbx_description
1 polymer ?
#
loop_
_entity_poly.entity_id
_entity_poly.type
_entity_poly.pdbx_seq_one_letter_code
_entity_poly.pdbx_strand_id
1 'polypeptide(L)'
;MATFFEIAILKMQALGFFSFLLPFMLTSAITYGILRKSQLFGEPEKNVTVNAIISLVFSLFVWAAPVILGINIETPLATFFVQGLSVFLVGMIAMMLVGMVFQPDLPKNLSEKLKGPALAGGLAAIGLIAGIIIMITSGLGGIFFPRGIQIPSDILISVGVIILLGGTVALIVLATGKNGK
;
A
#
# COMPACT_ATOMS: atom_id res chain seq x y z
N MET A 1 8.57 -35.22 0.15
CA MET A 1 9.22 -35.17 -1.18
C MET A 1 8.99 -33.78 -1.72
N ALA A 2 10.05 -33.06 -2.10
CA ALA A 2 9.89 -31.76 -2.75
C ALA A 2 9.20 -31.95 -4.11
N THR A 3 8.26 -31.08 -4.44
CA THR A 3 7.60 -31.12 -5.75
C THR A 3 8.55 -30.62 -6.85
N PHE A 4 8.29 -30.97 -8.11
CA PHE A 4 9.07 -30.46 -9.25
C PHE A 4 9.15 -28.91 -9.26
N PHE A 5 8.05 -28.24 -8.93
CA PHE A 5 7.99 -26.78 -8.85
C PHE A 5 8.81 -26.21 -7.70
N GLU A 6 8.79 -26.86 -6.54
CA GLU A 6 9.60 -26.46 -5.39
C GLU A 6 11.09 -26.52 -5.71
N ILE A 7 11.53 -27.58 -6.39
CA ILE A 7 12.92 -27.71 -6.85
C ILE A 7 13.28 -26.59 -7.82
N ALA A 8 12.39 -26.25 -8.76
CA ALA A 8 12.62 -25.16 -9.71
C ALA A 8 12.74 -23.80 -9.00
N ILE A 9 11.85 -23.51 -8.05
CA ILE A 9 11.85 -22.26 -7.29
C ILE A 9 13.12 -22.14 -6.45
N LEU A 10 13.51 -23.21 -5.74
CA LEU A 10 14.74 -23.21 -4.94
C LEU A 10 15.99 -22.99 -5.79
N LYS A 11 16.04 -23.58 -6.99
CA LYS A 11 17.14 -23.32 -7.94
C LYS A 11 17.14 -21.88 -8.44
N MET A 12 15.98 -21.30 -8.75
CA MET A 12 15.88 -19.90 -9.16
C MET A 12 16.28 -18.95 -8.03
N GLN A 13 15.90 -19.26 -6.80
CA GLN A 13 16.33 -18.51 -5.61
C GLN A 13 17.85 -18.56 -5.44
N ALA A 14 18.45 -19.75 -5.57
CA ALA A 14 19.91 -19.91 -5.47
C ALA A 14 20.68 -19.12 -6.55
N LEU A 15 20.06 -18.86 -7.71
CA LEU A 15 20.62 -18.03 -8.78
C LEU A 15 20.36 -16.52 -8.59
N GLY A 16 19.74 -16.11 -7.48
CA GLY A 16 19.43 -14.70 -7.20
C GLY A 16 18.28 -14.13 -8.03
N PHE A 17 17.40 -14.99 -8.57
CA PHE A 17 16.30 -14.55 -9.43
C PHE A 17 15.33 -13.62 -8.69
N PHE A 18 15.00 -13.94 -7.43
CA PHE A 18 14.06 -13.18 -6.61
C PHE A 18 14.73 -11.99 -5.90
N SER A 19 16.01 -12.10 -5.54
CA SER A 19 16.78 -11.05 -4.85
C SER A 19 17.24 -9.94 -5.79
N PHE A 20 17.53 -10.26 -7.05
CA PHE A 20 18.13 -9.32 -8.00
C PHE A 20 17.30 -9.19 -9.28
N LEU A 21 17.12 -10.28 -10.03
CA LEU A 21 16.62 -10.19 -11.41
C LEU A 21 15.19 -9.61 -11.49
N LEU A 22 14.26 -10.11 -10.69
CA LEU A 22 12.88 -9.62 -10.67
C LEU A 22 12.80 -8.14 -10.23
N PRO A 23 13.37 -7.73 -9.09
CA PRO A 23 13.36 -6.33 -8.69
C PRO A 23 14.05 -5.41 -9.70
N PHE A 24 15.14 -5.87 -10.31
CA PHE A 24 15.86 -5.17 -11.37
C PHE A 24 14.97 -4.93 -12.60
N MET A 25 14.31 -5.97 -13.11
CA MET A 25 13.41 -5.86 -14.27
C MET A 25 12.23 -4.95 -13.97
N LEU A 26 11.64 -5.07 -12.78
CA LEU A 26 10.52 -4.24 -12.35
C LEU A 26 10.93 -2.77 -12.29
N THR A 27 12.07 -2.47 -11.68
CA THR A 27 12.58 -1.10 -11.56
C THR A 27 12.94 -0.53 -12.93
N SER A 28 13.56 -1.33 -13.81
CA SER A 28 13.85 -0.91 -15.19
C SER A 28 12.55 -0.55 -15.94
N ALA A 29 11.54 -1.41 -15.86
CA ALA A 29 10.26 -1.19 -16.54
C ALA A 29 9.52 0.05 -16.03
N ILE A 30 9.48 0.26 -14.70
CA ILE A 30 8.86 1.43 -14.09
C ILE A 30 9.62 2.70 -14.50
N THR A 31 10.94 2.72 -14.36
CA THR A 31 11.76 3.87 -14.74
C THR A 31 11.63 4.18 -16.22
N TYR A 32 11.64 3.17 -17.10
CA TYR A 32 11.41 3.35 -18.53
C TYR A 32 10.04 3.99 -18.81
N GLY A 33 8.98 3.48 -18.17
CA GLY A 33 7.64 4.05 -18.31
C GLY A 33 7.55 5.50 -17.84
N ILE A 34 8.22 5.84 -16.74
CA ILE A 34 8.30 7.20 -16.22
C ILE A 34 9.06 8.11 -17.19
N LEU A 35 10.24 7.71 -17.67
CA LEU A 35 11.05 8.48 -18.61
C LEU A 35 10.30 8.76 -19.93
N ARG A 36 9.56 7.76 -20.41
CA ARG A 36 8.74 7.92 -21.61
C ARG A 36 7.57 8.89 -21.38
N LYS A 37 6.96 8.87 -20.20
CA LYS A 37 5.86 9.76 -19.84
C LYS A 37 6.34 11.21 -19.58
N SER A 38 7.51 11.38 -18.98
CA SER A 38 8.05 12.70 -18.64
C SER A 38 8.67 13.44 -19.83
N GLN A 39 9.01 12.72 -20.90
CA GLN A 39 9.61 13.29 -22.11
C GLN A 39 10.90 14.08 -21.82
N LEU A 40 11.66 13.68 -20.78
CA LEU A 40 12.89 14.35 -20.35
C LEU A 40 13.93 14.51 -21.47
N PHE A 41 13.98 13.55 -22.39
CA PHE A 41 14.92 13.53 -23.51
C PHE A 41 14.27 13.93 -24.84
N GLY A 42 13.05 14.47 -24.80
CA GLY A 42 12.25 14.85 -25.97
C GLY A 42 11.16 13.82 -26.30
N GLU A 43 10.71 13.83 -27.56
CA GLU A 43 9.58 13.00 -27.99
C GLU A 43 9.79 11.50 -27.71
N PRO A 44 8.79 10.80 -27.15
CA PRO A 44 8.89 9.39 -26.77
C PRO A 44 9.35 8.44 -27.88
N GLU A 45 8.97 8.73 -29.12
CA GLU A 45 9.20 7.88 -30.29
C GLU A 45 10.64 7.95 -30.78
N LYS A 46 11.31 9.09 -30.58
CA LYS A 46 12.67 9.34 -31.02
C LYS A 46 13.71 8.88 -29.99
N ASN A 47 13.32 8.74 -28.71
CA ASN A 47 14.22 8.50 -27.59
C ASN A 47 14.04 7.13 -26.91
N VAL A 48 13.42 6.18 -27.60
CA VAL A 48 13.18 4.81 -27.09
C VAL A 48 14.47 4.18 -26.56
N THR A 49 15.55 4.22 -27.35
CA THR A 49 16.83 3.61 -27.00
C THR A 49 17.48 4.28 -25.78
N VAL A 50 17.46 5.62 -25.73
CA VAL A 50 18.04 6.38 -24.62
C VAL A 50 17.30 6.08 -23.32
N ASN A 51 15.97 6.11 -23.35
CA ASN A 51 15.14 5.78 -22.18
C ASN A 51 15.39 4.36 -21.69
N ALA A 52 15.52 3.39 -22.60
CA ALA A 52 15.76 1.99 -22.25
C ALA A 52 17.15 1.77 -21.63
N ILE A 53 18.20 2.38 -22.21
CA ILE A 53 19.55 2.28 -21.66
C ILE A 53 19.61 2.93 -20.27
N ILE A 54 19.06 4.13 -20.12
CA ILE A 54 19.07 4.84 -18.84
C ILE A 54 18.29 4.06 -17.79
N SER A 55 17.13 3.51 -18.11
CA SER A 55 16.33 2.74 -17.16
C SER A 55 17.05 1.47 -16.70
N LEU A 56 17.73 0.77 -17.62
CA LEU A 56 18.53 -0.43 -17.31
C LEU A 56 19.74 -0.10 -16.45
N VAL A 57 20.48 0.96 -16.78
CA VAL A 57 21.64 1.38 -15.98
C VAL A 57 21.20 1.83 -14.60
N PHE A 58 20.12 2.60 -14.50
CA PHE A 58 19.57 3.05 -13.23
C PHE A 58 19.15 1.86 -12.34
N SER A 59 18.40 0.90 -12.90
CA SER A 59 18.00 -0.27 -12.12
C SER A 59 19.19 -1.14 -11.72
N LEU A 60 20.24 -1.26 -12.56
CA LEU A 60 21.48 -1.93 -12.16
C LEU A 60 22.12 -1.25 -10.96
N PHE A 61 22.26 0.08 -10.95
CA PHE A 61 22.86 0.80 -9.82
C PHE A 61 22.07 0.62 -8.53
N VAL A 62 20.73 0.68 -8.61
CA VAL A 62 19.86 0.50 -7.44
C VAL A 62 20.00 -0.90 -6.85
N TRP A 63 20.05 -1.93 -7.69
CA TRP A 63 20.00 -3.33 -7.24
C TRP A 63 21.37 -4.00 -7.07
N ALA A 64 22.43 -3.47 -7.68
CA ALA A 64 23.78 -3.97 -7.45
C ALA A 64 24.25 -3.75 -6.01
N ALA A 65 23.90 -2.61 -5.40
CA ALA A 65 24.37 -2.27 -4.05
C ALA A 65 23.88 -3.26 -2.97
N PRO A 66 22.58 -3.59 -2.86
CA PRO A 66 22.12 -4.61 -1.90
C PRO A 66 22.77 -5.98 -2.09
N VAL A 67 23.02 -6.39 -3.34
CA VAL A 67 23.67 -7.67 -3.66
C VAL A 67 25.13 -7.67 -3.19
N ILE A 68 25.88 -6.60 -3.46
CA ILE A 68 27.28 -6.46 -3.02
C ILE A 68 27.38 -6.44 -1.49
N LEU A 69 26.41 -5.80 -0.83
CA LEU A 69 26.36 -5.68 0.64
C LEU A 69 25.78 -6.93 1.33
N GLY A 70 25.32 -7.94 0.58
CA GLY A 70 24.71 -9.15 1.15
C GLY A 70 23.40 -8.91 1.88
N ILE A 71 22.67 -7.84 1.54
CA ILE A 71 21.40 -7.49 2.19
C ILE A 71 20.28 -8.34 1.59
N ASN A 72 19.52 -9.03 2.44
CA ASN A 72 18.36 -9.81 2.00
C ASN A 72 17.15 -8.89 1.72
N ILE A 73 16.93 -8.59 0.43
CA ILE A 73 15.76 -7.80 -0.03
C ILE A 73 14.57 -8.70 -0.40
N GLU A 74 14.75 -10.02 -0.48
CA GLU A 74 13.68 -10.96 -0.83
C GLU A 74 12.56 -10.91 0.21
N THR A 75 12.91 -10.97 1.49
CA THR A 75 11.91 -10.98 2.58
C THR A 75 11.11 -9.69 2.65
N PRO A 76 11.71 -8.48 2.66
CA PRO A 76 10.95 -7.23 2.63
C PRO A 76 10.07 -7.08 1.39
N LEU A 77 10.58 -7.46 0.21
CA LEU A 77 9.85 -7.32 -1.05
C LEU A 77 8.67 -8.30 -1.13
N ALA A 78 8.88 -9.56 -0.75
CA ALA A 78 7.80 -10.55 -0.65
C ALA A 78 6.73 -10.10 0.35
N THR A 79 7.15 -9.58 1.50
CA THR A 79 6.25 -9.03 2.52
C THR A 79 5.45 -7.86 1.96
N PHE A 80 6.11 -6.92 1.28
CA PHE A 80 5.44 -5.77 0.64
C PHE A 80 4.40 -6.22 -0.39
N PHE A 81 4.71 -7.19 -1.25
CA PHE A 81 3.74 -7.68 -2.23
C PHE A 81 2.58 -8.43 -1.59
N VAL A 82 2.84 -9.33 -0.63
CA VAL A 82 1.78 -10.09 0.04
C VAL A 82 0.87 -9.17 0.85
N GLN A 83 1.46 -8.31 1.69
CA GLN A 83 0.69 -7.38 2.52
C GLN A 83 0.03 -6.31 1.66
N GLY A 84 0.73 -5.73 0.70
CA GLY A 84 0.21 -4.72 -0.21
C GLY A 84 -0.96 -5.25 -1.04
N LEU A 85 -0.83 -6.45 -1.62
CA LEU A 85 -1.92 -7.10 -2.33
C LEU A 85 -3.10 -7.38 -1.40
N SER A 86 -2.84 -7.88 -0.19
CA SER A 86 -3.91 -8.16 0.79
C SER A 86 -4.66 -6.90 1.18
N VAL A 87 -3.95 -5.81 1.51
CA VAL A 87 -4.55 -4.51 1.85
C VAL A 87 -5.32 -3.96 0.65
N PHE A 88 -4.77 -4.07 -0.56
CA PHE A 88 -5.44 -3.63 -1.78
C PHE A 88 -6.75 -4.40 -2.03
N LEU A 89 -6.72 -5.73 -1.90
CA LEU A 89 -7.91 -6.57 -2.06
C LEU A 89 -8.97 -6.28 -0.99
N VAL A 90 -8.57 -6.18 0.28
CA VAL A 90 -9.47 -5.82 1.39
C VAL A 90 -10.04 -4.42 1.17
N GLY A 91 -9.22 -3.47 0.73
CA GLY A 91 -9.64 -2.11 0.40
C GLY A 91 -10.63 -2.07 -0.75
N MET A 92 -10.40 -2.84 -1.82
CA MET A 92 -11.35 -2.98 -2.94
C MET A 92 -12.68 -3.54 -2.47
N ILE A 93 -12.67 -4.64 -1.70
CA ILE A 93 -13.90 -5.26 -1.19
C ILE A 93 -14.64 -4.29 -0.26
N ALA A 94 -13.93 -3.59 0.63
CA ALA A 94 -14.53 -2.60 1.51
C ALA A 94 -15.17 -1.46 0.71
N MET A 95 -14.50 -0.95 -0.32
CA MET A 95 -15.04 0.09 -1.21
C MET A 95 -16.26 -0.41 -1.99
N MET A 96 -16.26 -1.66 -2.46
CA MET A 96 -17.42 -2.27 -3.11
C MET A 96 -18.61 -2.40 -2.15
N LEU A 97 -18.38 -2.87 -0.93
CA LEU A 97 -19.43 -2.98 0.10
C LEU A 97 -19.97 -1.62 0.50
N VAL A 98 -19.11 -0.61 0.62
CA VAL A 98 -19.53 0.78 0.83
C VAL A 98 -20.37 1.24 -0.38
N GLY A 99 -19.95 0.98 -1.61
CA GLY A 99 -20.73 1.32 -2.80
C GLY A 99 -22.08 0.61 -2.90
N MET A 100 -22.22 -0.61 -2.34
CA MET A 100 -23.46 -1.37 -2.33
C MET A 100 -24.41 -0.96 -1.19
N VAL A 101 -23.87 -0.63 -0.02
CA VAL A 101 -24.65 -0.26 1.17
C VAL A 101 -25.09 1.20 1.13
N PHE A 102 -24.28 2.06 0.52
CA PHE A 102 -24.58 3.48 0.46
C PHE A 102 -25.20 3.87 -0.90
N GLN A 103 -26.37 4.52 -0.86
CA GLN A 103 -27.16 4.89 -2.03
C GLN A 103 -26.43 5.88 -2.98
N PRO A 104 -26.76 5.90 -4.29
CA PRO A 104 -26.15 6.81 -5.28
C PRO A 104 -26.20 8.31 -4.93
N ASP A 105 -27.17 8.74 -4.13
CA ASP A 105 -27.33 10.12 -3.64
C ASP A 105 -26.49 10.45 -2.39
N LEU A 106 -25.53 9.57 -2.06
CA LEU A 106 -24.51 9.73 -1.03
C LEU A 106 -23.95 11.16 -0.92
N PRO A 107 -23.52 11.85 -1.99
CA PRO A 107 -22.93 13.18 -1.85
C PRO A 107 -23.93 14.23 -1.34
N LYS A 108 -25.19 14.15 -1.78
CA LYS A 108 -26.27 15.06 -1.36
C LYS A 108 -26.69 14.77 0.08
N ASN A 109 -26.91 13.49 0.40
CA ASN A 109 -27.29 13.01 1.73
C ASN A 109 -26.17 13.17 2.77
N LEU A 110 -24.91 13.00 2.39
CA LEU A 110 -23.76 13.35 3.23
C LEU A 110 -23.75 14.86 3.44
N SER A 111 -23.90 15.69 2.41
CA SER A 111 -23.83 17.14 2.60
C SER A 111 -24.95 17.69 3.50
N GLU A 112 -26.13 17.07 3.49
CA GLU A 112 -27.22 17.42 4.41
C GLU A 112 -27.00 16.89 5.82
N LYS A 113 -26.49 15.65 5.96
CA LYS A 113 -26.27 15.03 7.29
C LYS A 113 -24.95 15.48 7.95
N LEU A 114 -23.92 15.87 7.20
CA LEU A 114 -22.64 16.44 7.67
C LEU A 114 -22.77 17.87 8.20
N LYS A 115 -23.87 18.57 7.92
CA LYS A 115 -24.18 19.85 8.57
C LYS A 115 -24.45 19.69 10.07
N GLY A 116 -24.63 18.46 10.57
CA GLY A 116 -24.74 18.19 12.00
C GLY A 116 -23.35 18.14 12.69
N PRO A 117 -23.11 18.90 13.77
CA PRO A 117 -21.81 18.96 14.45
C PRO A 117 -21.29 17.60 14.96
N ALA A 118 -22.20 16.66 15.26
CA ALA A 118 -21.86 15.31 15.71
C ALA A 118 -21.29 14.39 14.60
N LEU A 119 -21.75 14.53 13.35
CA LEU A 119 -21.27 13.69 12.24
C LEU A 119 -19.96 14.21 11.65
N ALA A 120 -19.81 15.54 11.55
CA ALA A 120 -18.53 16.16 11.21
C ALA A 120 -17.46 15.84 12.28
N GLY A 121 -17.82 15.89 13.56
CA GLY A 121 -16.95 15.46 14.66
C GLY A 121 -16.58 13.98 14.61
N GLY A 122 -17.52 13.09 14.27
CA GLY A 122 -17.27 11.65 14.11
C GLY A 122 -16.36 11.32 12.94
N LEU A 123 -16.58 11.93 11.77
CA LEU A 123 -15.71 11.77 10.59
C LEU A 123 -14.33 12.39 10.80
N ALA A 124 -14.25 13.54 11.46
CA ALA A 124 -12.98 14.14 11.85
C ALA A 124 -12.23 13.27 12.86
N ALA A 125 -12.93 12.67 13.84
CA ALA A 125 -12.34 11.73 14.79
C ALA A 125 -11.83 10.47 14.11
N ILE A 126 -12.60 9.88 13.18
CA ILE A 126 -12.15 8.72 12.39
C ILE A 126 -10.96 9.09 11.51
N GLY A 127 -10.99 10.24 10.83
CA GLY A 127 -9.87 10.73 10.02
C GLY A 127 -8.62 11.01 10.84
N LEU A 128 -8.77 11.55 12.06
CA LEU A 128 -7.69 11.83 12.99
C LEU A 128 -7.10 10.54 13.57
N ILE A 129 -7.95 9.57 13.92
CA ILE A 129 -7.53 8.24 14.38
C ILE A 129 -6.81 7.49 13.24
N ALA A 130 -7.36 7.49 12.02
CA ALA A 130 -6.73 6.90 10.85
C ALA A 130 -5.40 7.58 10.51
N GLY A 131 -5.34 8.91 10.61
CA GLY A 131 -4.12 9.69 10.42
C GLY A 131 -3.04 9.38 11.46
N ILE A 132 -3.41 9.24 12.73
CA ILE A 132 -2.49 8.83 13.81
C ILE A 132 -1.98 7.41 13.57
N ILE A 133 -2.86 6.48 13.16
CA ILE A 133 -2.47 5.11 12.84
C ILE A 133 -1.48 5.10 11.67
N ILE A 134 -1.76 5.81 10.58
CA ILE A 134 -0.86 5.93 9.42
C ILE A 134 0.48 6.56 9.83
N MET A 135 0.47 7.57 10.69
CA MET A 135 1.67 8.21 11.20
C MET A 135 2.53 7.25 12.04
N ILE A 136 1.90 6.37 12.83
CA ILE A 136 2.60 5.35 13.64
C ILE A 136 3.10 4.21 12.74
N THR A 137 2.30 3.72 11.80
CA THR A 137 2.67 2.59 10.92
C THR A 137 3.70 2.96 9.85
N SER A 138 3.73 4.21 9.40
CA SER A 138 4.71 4.70 8.41
C SER A 138 6.10 4.96 8.99
N GLY A 139 6.30 4.81 10.31
CA GLY A 139 7.56 5.12 10.97
C GLY A 139 7.79 6.62 11.25
N LEU A 140 6.89 7.50 10.81
CA LEU A 140 6.89 8.94 11.14
C LEU A 140 6.79 9.20 12.65
N GLY A 141 6.14 8.32 13.40
CA GLY A 141 6.12 8.37 14.87
C GLY A 141 7.50 8.32 15.52
N GLY A 142 8.50 7.69 14.89
CA GLY A 142 9.88 7.64 15.39
C GLY A 142 10.61 8.98 15.34
N ILE A 143 10.15 9.93 14.51
CA ILE A 143 10.68 11.29 14.43
C ILE A 143 10.17 12.14 15.62
N PHE A 144 8.94 11.89 16.06
CA PHE A 144 8.31 12.62 17.17
C PHE A 144 8.53 11.95 18.55
N PHE A 145 8.76 10.64 18.59
CA PHE A 145 8.97 9.86 19.81
C PHE A 145 10.22 8.96 19.69
N PRO A 146 11.44 9.53 19.87
CA PRO A 146 12.70 8.81 19.70
C PRO A 146 13.01 7.74 20.77
N ARG A 147 12.21 7.66 21.85
CA ARG A 147 12.25 6.54 22.81
C ARG A 147 11.14 5.56 22.45
N GLY A 148 11.47 4.65 21.55
CA GLY A 148 10.54 3.83 20.79
C GLY A 148 9.55 3.01 21.61
N ILE A 149 8.28 3.09 21.21
CA ILE A 149 7.30 2.05 21.48
C ILE A 149 7.37 1.10 20.29
N GLN A 150 8.11 -0.01 20.42
CA GLN A 150 8.06 -1.10 19.44
C GLN A 150 6.76 -1.86 19.66
N ILE A 151 5.66 -1.38 19.08
CA ILE A 151 4.42 -2.15 19.03
C ILE A 151 4.60 -3.21 17.94
N PRO A 152 4.47 -4.52 18.26
CA PRO A 152 4.48 -5.57 17.26
C PRO A 152 3.50 -5.26 16.13
N SER A 153 3.95 -5.43 14.88
CA SER A 153 3.16 -5.13 13.67
C SER A 153 1.81 -5.83 13.67
N ASP A 154 1.76 -7.04 14.23
CA ASP A 154 0.55 -7.86 14.29
C ASP A 154 -0.50 -7.28 15.24
N ILE A 155 -0.07 -6.63 16.33
CA ILE A 155 -0.97 -5.93 17.26
C ILE A 155 -1.49 -4.66 16.59
N LEU A 156 -0.65 -3.93 15.86
CA LEU A 156 -1.04 -2.72 15.12
C LEU A 156 -2.08 -3.02 14.04
N ILE A 157 -1.88 -4.08 13.26
CA ILE A 157 -2.83 -4.51 12.21
C ILE A 157 -4.13 -5.00 12.86
N SER A 158 -4.05 -5.80 13.91
CA SER A 158 -5.24 -6.30 14.63
C SER A 158 -6.06 -5.17 15.24
N VAL A 159 -5.41 -4.20 15.89
CA VAL A 159 -6.05 -3.00 16.45
C VAL A 159 -6.66 -2.14 15.34
N GLY A 160 -5.96 -1.95 14.21
CA GLY A 160 -6.48 -1.25 13.04
C GLY A 160 -7.74 -1.89 12.47
N VAL A 161 -7.75 -3.22 12.33
CA VAL A 161 -8.92 -3.99 11.86
C VAL A 161 -10.08 -3.92 12.86
N ILE A 162 -9.81 -4.01 14.17
CA ILE A 162 -10.84 -3.89 15.22
C ILE A 162 -11.46 -2.50 15.24
N ILE A 163 -10.66 -1.43 15.06
CA ILE A 163 -11.17 -0.06 14.99
C ILE A 163 -11.98 0.16 13.71
N LEU A 164 -11.56 -0.42 12.58
CA LEU A 164 -12.30 -0.32 11.32
C LEU A 164 -13.64 -1.06 11.37
N LEU A 165 -13.66 -2.27 11.95
CA LEU A 165 -14.89 -3.03 12.24
C LEU A 165 -15.79 -2.31 13.25
N GLY A 166 -15.22 -1.81 14.34
CA GLY A 166 -15.96 -1.04 15.34
C GLY A 166 -16.53 0.26 14.76
N GLY A 167 -15.77 0.94 13.91
CA GLY A 167 -16.18 2.16 13.22
C GLY A 167 -17.28 1.90 12.19
N THR A 168 -17.21 0.79 11.45
CA THR A 168 -18.29 0.38 10.53
C THR A 168 -19.55 -0.02 11.28
N VAL A 169 -19.46 -0.76 12.39
CA VAL A 169 -20.61 -1.09 13.24
C VAL A 169 -21.22 0.18 13.86
N ALA A 170 -20.40 1.10 14.38
CA ALA A 170 -20.87 2.37 14.92
C ALA A 170 -21.56 3.23 13.85
N LEU A 171 -21.02 3.27 12.62
CA LEU A 171 -21.66 3.93 11.48
C LEU A 171 -23.01 3.30 11.14
N ILE A 172 -23.10 1.97 11.12
CA ILE A 172 -24.36 1.25 10.85
C ILE A 172 -25.39 1.52 11.95
N VAL A 173 -25.00 1.48 13.22
CA VAL A 173 -25.88 1.74 14.37
C VAL A 173 -26.35 3.20 14.38
N LEU A 174 -25.47 4.16 14.11
CA LEU A 174 -25.84 5.58 14.01
C LEU A 174 -26.70 5.89 12.77
N ALA A 175 -26.49 5.16 11.68
CA ALA A 175 -27.32 5.27 10.47
C ALA A 175 -28.71 4.64 10.64
N THR A 176 -28.80 3.52 11.37
CA THR A 176 -30.07 2.78 11.58
C THR A 176 -30.89 3.36 12.73
N GLY A 177 -30.24 3.79 13.82
CA GLY A 177 -30.91 4.34 15.01
C GLY A 177 -31.61 5.68 14.79
N LYS A 178 -31.32 6.38 13.68
CA LYS A 178 -31.95 7.67 13.33
C LYS A 178 -33.20 7.54 12.45
N ASN A 179 -33.51 6.34 11.94
CA ASN A 179 -34.71 6.06 11.14
C ASN A 179 -35.88 5.51 11.99
N GLY A 180 -35.71 5.39 13.31
CA GLY A 180 -36.71 4.85 14.25
C GLY A 180 -37.49 5.89 15.07
N LYS A 181 -37.51 7.16 14.66
CA LYS A 181 -38.38 8.20 15.23
C LYS A 181 -38.96 9.07 14.14
#